data_AF-A0AAV8YGT2-F1
#
_entry.id   AF-A0AAV8YGT2-F1
#
_cell.length_a   1.000
_cell.length_b   1.000
_cell.length_c   1.000
_cell.angle_alpha   90.00
_cell.angle_beta   90.00
_cell.angle_gamma   90.00
#
_symmetry.space_group_name_H-M   'P 1'
#
loop_
_entity.id
_entity.type
_entity.pdbx_description
1 polymer ?
#
loop_
_entity_poly.entity_id
_entity_poly.type
_entity_poly.pdbx_seq_one_letter_code
_entity_poly.pdbx_strand_id
1 'polypeptide(L)'
;MENEIVHEELDENEIEIEENDEISAKRCRLPRRQTVSTILQKLETERTLEESQVLLECSDAVEEVQERWRKRDEAKRRLEEFEDPQEILNEKCQMLAQAIAQSQHLVVYTGAGISTAAKIPDYRGANGIWTRLQQGKDIGYTNLSKKY
;
A
#
# COMPACT_ATOMS: atom_id res chain seq x y z
N MET A 1 -59.32 48.84 -6.23
CA MET A 1 -58.65 47.68 -5.62
C MET A 1 -58.21 46.82 -6.78
N GLU A 2 -57.03 47.12 -7.30
CA GLU A 2 -56.37 46.30 -8.31
C GLU A 2 -55.39 45.39 -7.53
N ASN A 3 -55.53 44.09 -7.72
CA ASN A 3 -54.62 43.09 -7.16
C ASN A 3 -53.43 42.97 -8.11
N GLU A 4 -52.27 43.43 -7.63
CA GLU A 4 -50.99 43.25 -8.30
C GLU A 4 -50.45 41.87 -7.88
N ILE A 5 -50.54 40.90 -8.78
CA ILE A 5 -49.87 39.60 -8.63
C ILE A 5 -48.41 39.82 -9.04
N VAL A 6 -47.54 40.01 -8.06
CA VAL A 6 -46.09 39.94 -8.27
C VAL A 6 -45.75 38.45 -8.37
N HIS A 7 -45.48 37.98 -9.58
CA HIS A 7 -44.90 36.66 -9.80
C HIS A 7 -43.49 36.66 -9.19
N GLU A 8 -43.32 35.84 -8.16
CA GLU A 8 -42.07 35.50 -7.51
C GLU A 8 -41.27 34.59 -8.48
N GLU A 9 -40.58 35.20 -9.44
CA GLU A 9 -39.50 34.57 -10.21
C GLU A 9 -38.28 34.39 -9.28
N LEU A 10 -38.36 33.41 -8.38
CA LEU A 10 -37.21 32.93 -7.64
C LEU A 10 -36.48 31.87 -8.47
N ASP A 11 -35.42 32.37 -9.13
CA ASP A 11 -34.14 31.70 -9.42
C ASP A 11 -34.18 30.21 -9.77
N GLU A 12 -34.70 29.91 -10.96
CA GLU A 12 -34.33 28.69 -11.69
C GLU A 12 -32.80 28.64 -11.94
N ASN A 13 -32.11 29.79 -11.93
CA ASN A 13 -30.66 29.90 -12.06
C ASN A 13 -29.89 29.37 -10.85
N GLU A 14 -30.37 29.55 -9.61
CA GLU A 14 -29.67 29.04 -8.42
C GLU A 14 -29.72 27.50 -8.35
N ILE A 15 -30.85 26.91 -8.75
CA ILE A 15 -31.02 25.45 -8.81
C ILE A 15 -30.14 24.85 -9.91
N GLU A 16 -30.02 25.52 -11.08
CA GLU A 16 -29.11 25.11 -12.14
C GLU A 16 -27.63 25.24 -11.77
N ILE A 17 -27.25 26.17 -10.89
CA ILE A 17 -25.86 26.33 -10.42
C ILE A 17 -25.51 25.25 -9.39
N GLU A 18 -26.38 24.94 -8.43
CA GLU A 18 -26.14 23.87 -7.45
C GLU A 18 -26.15 22.47 -8.10
N GLU A 19 -27.07 22.20 -9.04
CA GLU A 19 -27.01 20.95 -9.80
C GLU A 19 -25.78 20.89 -10.70
N ASN A 20 -25.32 22.00 -11.29
CA ASN A 20 -24.08 22.03 -12.06
C ASN A 20 -22.82 21.87 -11.20
N ASP A 21 -22.81 22.35 -9.96
CA ASP A 21 -21.69 22.13 -9.02
C ASP A 21 -21.67 20.69 -8.50
N GLU A 22 -22.83 20.09 -8.21
CA GLU A 22 -22.92 18.67 -7.91
C GLU A 22 -22.59 17.79 -9.13
N ILE A 23 -23.01 18.18 -10.33
CA ILE A 23 -22.67 17.48 -11.58
C ILE A 23 -21.19 17.68 -11.89
N SER A 24 -20.58 18.84 -11.63
CA SER A 24 -19.14 19.09 -11.74
C SER A 24 -18.35 18.20 -10.75
N ALA A 25 -18.83 18.10 -9.51
CA ALA A 25 -18.28 17.20 -8.50
C ALA A 25 -18.49 15.70 -8.84
N LYS A 26 -19.57 15.35 -9.54
CA LYS A 26 -19.90 13.98 -9.99
C LYS A 26 -19.30 13.65 -11.38
N ARG A 27 -18.86 14.63 -12.18
CA ARG A 27 -18.28 14.52 -13.54
C ARG A 27 -16.75 14.58 -13.56
N CYS A 28 -16.10 14.65 -12.40
CA CYS A 28 -14.67 14.35 -12.21
C CYS A 28 -14.39 12.86 -11.92
N ARG A 29 -15.33 11.96 -12.24
CA ARG A 29 -15.26 10.54 -11.89
C ARG A 29 -14.60 9.70 -13.00
N LEU A 30 -13.26 9.78 -13.09
CA LEU A 30 -12.27 8.77 -13.55
C LEU A 30 -11.01 9.52 -14.06
N PRO A 31 -9.78 9.15 -13.66
CA PRO A 31 -9.29 8.84 -12.33
C PRO A 31 -8.11 9.80 -12.05
N ARG A 32 -8.31 10.91 -11.30
CA ARG A 32 -7.21 11.80 -10.86
C ARG A 32 -6.01 11.00 -10.35
N ARG A 33 -6.30 9.96 -9.56
CA ARG A 33 -5.33 9.02 -9.03
C ARG A 33 -4.54 8.20 -10.08
N GLN A 34 -5.16 7.78 -11.18
CA GLN A 34 -4.45 7.01 -12.22
C GLN A 34 -3.57 7.95 -13.04
N THR A 35 -4.08 9.12 -13.43
CA THR A 35 -3.30 10.15 -14.13
C THR A 35 -2.10 10.59 -13.28
N VAL A 36 -2.32 10.92 -12.01
CA VAL A 36 -1.25 11.25 -11.04
C VAL A 36 -0.29 10.08 -10.89
N SER A 37 -0.77 8.83 -10.80
CA SER A 37 0.10 7.65 -10.74
C SER A 37 0.96 7.47 -11.99
N THR A 38 0.48 7.79 -13.18
CA THR A 38 1.25 7.72 -14.43
C THR A 38 2.29 8.85 -14.49
N ILE A 39 1.93 10.06 -14.07
CA ILE A 39 2.86 11.20 -14.02
C ILE A 39 3.98 10.97 -12.99
N LEU A 40 3.64 10.48 -11.79
CA LEU A 40 4.62 10.19 -10.74
C LEU A 40 5.60 9.06 -11.11
N GLN A 41 5.26 8.21 -12.09
CA GLN A 41 6.19 7.19 -12.61
C GLN A 41 7.29 7.81 -13.49
N LYS A 42 7.06 9.01 -14.04
CA LYS A 42 8.07 9.76 -14.77
C LYS A 42 9.03 10.44 -13.80
N LEU A 43 10.29 10.54 -14.22
CA LEU A 43 11.29 11.37 -13.56
C LEU A 43 10.85 12.84 -13.56
N GLU A 44 11.20 13.58 -12.50
CA GLU A 44 10.84 14.99 -12.35
C GLU A 44 11.31 15.85 -13.53
N THR A 45 12.44 15.48 -14.14
CA THR A 45 13.05 16.16 -15.29
C THR A 45 12.33 15.92 -16.62
N GLU A 46 11.46 14.91 -16.70
CA GLU A 46 10.76 14.51 -17.93
C GLU A 46 9.28 14.91 -17.93
N ARG A 47 8.82 15.62 -16.89
CA ARG A 47 7.42 16.04 -16.75
C ARG A 47 7.15 17.31 -17.55
N THR A 48 5.99 17.39 -18.18
CA THR A 48 5.57 18.64 -18.84
C THR A 48 5.08 19.67 -17.82
N LEU A 49 4.95 20.93 -18.25
CA LEU A 49 4.40 21.99 -17.42
C LEU A 49 2.94 21.69 -17.03
N GLU A 50 2.15 21.13 -17.95
CA GLU A 50 0.76 20.75 -17.65
C GLU A 50 0.70 19.61 -16.62
N GLU A 51 1.59 18.63 -16.72
CA GLU A 51 1.66 17.53 -15.76
C GLU A 51 2.03 18.03 -14.36
N SER A 52 2.94 19.00 -14.29
CA SER A 52 3.35 19.64 -13.04
C SER A 52 2.20 20.44 -12.42
N GLN A 53 1.43 21.15 -13.26
CA GLN A 53 0.24 21.87 -12.84
C GLN A 53 -0.83 20.92 -12.29
N VAL A 54 -1.07 19.78 -12.96
CA VAL A 54 -2.02 18.75 -12.50
C VAL A 54 -1.61 18.15 -11.15
N LEU A 55 -0.33 17.93 -10.90
CA LEU A 55 0.16 17.47 -9.59
C LEU A 55 -0.08 18.50 -8.48
N LEU A 56 0.04 19.79 -8.80
CA LEU A 56 -0.20 20.88 -7.84
C LEU A 56 -1.70 21.04 -7.53
N GLU A 57 -2.55 20.98 -8.56
CA GLU A 57 -4.01 21.05 -8.43
C GLU A 57 -4.59 19.85 -7.67
N CYS A 58 -3.97 18.68 -7.79
CA CYS A 58 -4.43 17.42 -7.19
C CYS A 58 -3.45 16.92 -6.10
N SER A 59 -3.09 17.78 -5.14
CA SER A 59 -2.16 17.44 -4.06
C SER A 59 -2.65 16.28 -3.17
N ASP A 60 -3.96 16.21 -2.93
CA ASP A 60 -4.66 15.13 -2.23
C ASP A 60 -4.44 13.76 -2.90
N ALA A 61 -4.57 13.71 -4.22
CA ALA A 61 -4.36 12.50 -5.00
C ALA A 61 -2.87 12.10 -5.06
N VAL A 62 -1.95 13.07 -5.03
CA VAL A 62 -0.50 12.82 -4.97
C VAL A 62 -0.14 12.13 -3.66
N GLU A 63 -0.58 12.68 -2.52
CA GLU A 63 -0.34 12.08 -1.21
C GLU A 63 -0.92 10.66 -1.12
N GLU A 64 -2.14 10.43 -1.62
CA GLU A 64 -2.77 9.11 -1.64
C GLU A 64 -1.95 8.09 -2.45
N VAL A 65 -1.45 8.48 -3.62
CA VAL A 65 -0.65 7.61 -4.50
C VAL A 65 0.70 7.31 -3.87
N GLN A 66 1.39 8.33 -3.35
CA GLN A 66 2.68 8.16 -2.69
C GLN A 66 2.58 7.26 -1.46
N GLU A 67 1.58 7.45 -0.60
CA GLU A 67 1.39 6.60 0.57
C GLU A 67 1.07 5.15 0.18
N ARG A 68 0.31 4.93 -0.91
CA ARG A 68 0.08 3.59 -1.45
C ARG A 68 1.37 2.95 -1.95
N TRP A 69 2.21 3.70 -2.66
CA TRP A 69 3.50 3.20 -3.12
C TRP A 69 4.42 2.87 -1.94
N ARG A 70 4.47 3.73 -0.91
CA ARG A 70 5.21 3.48 0.32
C ARG A 70 4.77 2.18 0.99
N LYS A 71 3.45 1.99 1.17
CA LYS A 71 2.88 0.75 1.73
C LYS A 71 3.23 -0.47 0.88
N ARG A 72 3.18 -0.34 -0.45
CA ARG A 72 3.52 -1.42 -1.38
C ARG A 72 5.01 -1.76 -1.31
N ASP A 73 5.88 -0.76 -1.27
CA ASP A 73 7.32 -0.92 -1.16
C ASP A 73 7.68 -1.55 0.19
N GLU A 74 7.09 -1.07 1.28
CA GLU A 74 7.25 -1.67 2.60
C GLU A 74 6.79 -3.14 2.62
N ALA A 75 5.64 -3.44 2.02
CA ALA A 75 5.16 -4.82 1.90
C ALA A 75 6.09 -5.70 1.05
N LYS A 76 6.66 -5.15 -0.02
CA LYS A 76 7.65 -5.84 -0.87
C LYS A 76 8.93 -6.13 -0.10
N ARG A 77 9.47 -5.12 0.59
CA ARG A 77 10.67 -5.24 1.43
C ARG A 77 10.52 -6.25 2.56
N ARG A 78 9.31 -6.38 3.14
CA ARG A 78 9.01 -7.39 4.17
C ARG A 78 9.02 -8.83 3.63
N LEU A 79 8.84 -9.01 2.33
CA LEU A 79 8.82 -10.33 1.67
C LEU A 79 10.20 -10.72 1.12
N GLU A 80 11.06 -9.74 0.85
CA GLU A 80 12.41 -9.98 0.37
C GLU A 80 13.29 -10.54 1.49
N GLU A 81 13.96 -11.67 1.20
CA GLU A 81 14.96 -12.25 2.08
C GLU A 81 16.26 -11.44 1.93
N PHE A 82 16.86 -11.07 3.06
CA PHE A 82 18.11 -10.30 3.10
C PHE A 82 19.12 -11.04 3.97
N GLU A 83 20.35 -11.13 3.48
CA GLU A 83 21.47 -11.72 4.19
C GLU A 83 22.47 -10.62 4.54
N ASP A 84 22.75 -10.46 5.83
CA ASP A 84 23.77 -9.51 6.29
C ASP A 84 25.17 -9.97 5.87
N PRO A 85 26.09 -9.06 5.51
CA PRO A 85 27.52 -9.36 5.39
C PRO A 85 28.08 -9.98 6.68
N GLN A 86 29.10 -10.83 6.54
CA GLN A 86 29.66 -11.61 7.65
C GLN A 86 30.13 -10.73 8.82
N GLU A 87 30.76 -9.58 8.54
CA GLU A 87 31.24 -8.66 9.56
C GLU A 87 30.08 -8.12 10.42
N ILE A 88 29.00 -7.68 9.76
CA ILE A 88 27.81 -7.13 10.40
C ILE A 88 27.06 -8.23 11.17
N LEU A 89 26.95 -9.42 10.59
CA LEU A 89 26.31 -10.56 11.23
C LEU A 89 27.04 -10.95 12.51
N ASN A 90 28.37 -11.04 12.48
CA ASN A 90 29.20 -11.36 13.63
C ASN A 90 29.04 -10.32 14.75
N GLU A 91 29.01 -9.03 14.40
CA GLU A 91 28.77 -7.95 15.37
C GLU A 91 27.39 -8.11 16.04
N LYS A 92 26.32 -8.32 15.26
CA LYS A 92 24.97 -8.54 15.79
C LYS A 92 24.89 -9.78 16.68
N CYS A 93 25.55 -10.88 16.29
CA CYS A 93 25.62 -12.11 17.08
C CYS A 93 26.35 -11.88 18.41
N GLN A 94 27.45 -11.12 18.41
CA GLN A 94 28.18 -10.77 19.63
C GLN A 94 27.30 -9.95 20.59
N MET A 95 26.59 -8.94 20.06
CA MET A 95 25.65 -8.12 20.85
C MET A 95 24.52 -8.97 21.44
N LEU A 96 23.95 -9.89 20.66
CA LEU A 96 22.90 -10.80 21.13
C LEU A 96 23.43 -11.74 22.22
N ALA A 97 24.62 -12.32 22.04
CA ALA A 97 25.24 -13.20 23.03
C ALA A 97 25.48 -12.48 24.36
N GLN A 98 25.93 -11.23 24.30
CA GLN A 98 26.10 -10.39 25.49
C GLN A 98 24.77 -10.09 26.18
N ALA A 99 23.72 -9.74 25.43
CA ALA A 99 22.39 -9.49 25.98
C ALA A 99 21.81 -10.74 26.67
N ILE A 100 22.01 -11.93 26.09
CA ILE A 100 21.61 -13.20 26.68
C ILE A 100 22.37 -13.45 28.00
N ALA A 101 23.70 -13.28 28.00
CA ALA A 101 24.54 -13.53 29.17
C ALA A 101 24.23 -12.58 30.35
N GLN A 102 23.81 -11.35 30.05
CA GLN A 102 23.46 -10.35 31.06
C GLN A 102 22.01 -10.47 31.56
N SER A 103 21.16 -11.23 30.87
CA SER A 103 19.74 -11.38 31.24
C SER A 103 19.58 -12.26 32.48
N GLN A 104 18.77 -11.83 33.44
CA GLN A 104 18.38 -12.67 34.59
C GLN A 104 17.28 -13.67 34.20
N HIS A 105 16.43 -13.28 33.24
CA HIS A 105 15.35 -14.09 32.69
C HIS A 105 15.28 -13.87 31.19
N LEU A 106 15.27 -14.96 30.42
CA LEU A 106 15.21 -14.94 28.96
C LEU A 106 13.91 -15.60 28.49
N VAL A 107 13.17 -14.91 27.62
CA VAL A 107 12.00 -15.43 26.92
C VAL A 107 12.23 -15.29 25.43
N VAL A 108 12.08 -16.40 24.70
CA VAL A 108 12.29 -16.44 23.24
C VAL A 108 10.97 -16.73 22.56
N TYR A 109 10.54 -15.83 21.69
CA TYR A 109 9.40 -16.05 20.79
C TYR A 109 9.91 -16.70 19.51
N THR A 110 9.41 -17.90 19.21
CA THR A 110 9.78 -18.64 18.00
C THR A 110 8.59 -18.76 17.06
N GLY A 111 8.86 -18.91 15.78
CA GLY A 111 7.87 -19.13 14.74
C GLY A 111 8.32 -20.22 13.77
N ALA A 112 7.55 -20.48 12.71
CA ALA A 112 7.82 -21.58 11.78
C ALA A 112 9.21 -21.53 11.11
N GLY A 113 9.80 -20.32 10.99
CA GLY A 113 11.11 -20.11 10.36
C GLY A 113 12.23 -20.98 10.94
N ILE A 114 12.23 -21.26 12.25
CA ILE A 114 13.28 -22.07 12.88
C ILE A 114 13.25 -23.54 12.43
N SER A 115 12.10 -24.03 11.95
CA SER A 115 11.90 -25.43 11.56
C SER A 115 12.12 -25.66 10.06
N THR A 116 12.41 -24.60 9.29
CA THR A 116 12.67 -24.68 7.84
C THR A 116 13.89 -25.54 7.51
N ALA A 117 14.93 -25.50 8.35
CA ALA A 117 16.11 -26.35 8.23
C ALA A 117 15.78 -27.85 8.37
N ALA A 118 14.71 -28.19 9.12
CA ALA A 118 14.20 -29.56 9.26
C ALA A 118 13.23 -29.96 8.13
N LYS A 119 13.19 -29.20 7.02
CA LYS A 119 12.28 -29.39 5.87
C LYS A 119 10.79 -29.22 6.20
N ILE A 120 10.46 -28.53 7.29
CA ILE A 120 9.08 -28.12 7.59
C ILE A 120 8.92 -26.71 7.01
N PRO A 121 8.06 -26.50 6.00
CA PRO A 121 7.94 -25.18 5.38
C PRO A 121 7.37 -24.16 6.36
N ASP A 122 7.78 -22.92 6.21
CA ASP A 122 7.13 -21.81 6.88
C ASP A 122 5.83 -21.39 6.16
N TYR A 123 5.22 -20.33 6.68
CA TYR A 123 3.98 -19.78 6.15
C TYR A 123 4.18 -18.65 5.15
N ARG A 124 5.19 -17.80 5.32
CA ARG A 124 5.28 -16.47 4.68
C ARG A 124 6.66 -16.13 4.10
N GLY A 125 7.66 -17.00 4.20
CA GLY A 125 8.94 -16.83 3.52
C GLY A 125 8.79 -16.91 2.00
N ALA A 126 9.89 -16.78 1.25
CA ALA A 126 9.84 -16.81 -0.22
C ALA A 126 9.17 -18.09 -0.77
N ASN A 127 9.29 -19.17 -0.01
CA ASN A 127 8.78 -20.49 -0.29
C ASN A 127 7.67 -20.93 0.69
N GLY A 128 7.12 -20.02 1.48
CA GLY A 128 6.09 -20.31 2.46
C GLY A 128 4.78 -20.76 1.83
N ILE A 129 3.98 -21.51 2.60
CA ILE A 129 2.70 -22.08 2.14
C ILE A 129 1.78 -20.99 1.56
N TRP A 130 1.59 -19.89 2.29
CA TRP A 130 0.67 -18.83 1.87
C TRP A 130 1.25 -17.97 0.74
N THR A 131 2.57 -17.79 0.72
CA THR A 131 3.28 -17.12 -0.39
C THR A 131 3.07 -17.90 -1.69
N ARG A 132 3.18 -19.23 -1.65
CA ARG A 132 2.91 -20.10 -2.82
C ARG A 132 1.45 -20.06 -3.26
N LEU A 133 0.52 -20.15 -2.30
CA LEU A 133 -0.91 -20.07 -2.60
C LEU A 133 -1.30 -18.74 -3.25
N GLN A 134 -0.75 -17.63 -2.76
CA GLN A 134 -0.97 -16.31 -3.36
C GLN A 134 -0.41 -16.21 -4.79
N GLN A 135 0.68 -16.93 -5.07
CA GLN A 135 1.28 -17.03 -6.41
C GLN A 135 0.59 -18.07 -7.32
N GLY A 136 -0.44 -18.77 -6.83
CA GLY A 136 -1.08 -19.87 -7.57
C GLY A 136 -0.17 -21.09 -7.80
N LYS A 137 0.90 -21.23 -7.00
CA LYS A 137 1.84 -22.35 -7.09
C LYS A 137 1.38 -23.52 -6.24
N ASP A 138 1.70 -24.74 -6.68
CA ASP A 138 1.46 -25.94 -5.90
C ASP A 138 2.31 -25.94 -4.61
N ILE A 139 1.70 -26.37 -3.51
CA ILE A 139 2.31 -26.48 -2.18
C ILE A 139 3.01 -27.83 -1.98
N GLY A 140 2.84 -28.79 -2.90
CA GLY A 140 3.52 -30.08 -2.88
C GLY A 140 3.04 -31.02 -1.76
N TYR A 141 3.96 -31.78 -1.16
CA TYR A 141 3.65 -32.85 -0.18
C TYR A 141 3.15 -32.34 1.19
N THR A 142 3.24 -31.03 1.45
CA THR A 142 2.78 -30.45 2.73
C THR A 142 1.26 -30.26 2.79
N ASN A 143 0.53 -30.82 1.83
CA ASN A 143 -0.91 -30.91 1.88
C ASN A 143 -1.35 -31.91 2.96
N LEU A 144 -1.46 -31.42 4.20
CA LEU A 144 -2.00 -32.14 5.36
C LEU A 144 -3.50 -32.50 5.21
N SER A 145 -4.17 -32.05 4.14
CA SER A 145 -5.58 -32.37 3.88
C SER A 145 -5.78 -33.71 3.16
N LYS A 146 -4.71 -34.37 2.71
CA LYS A 146 -4.79 -35.75 2.23
C LYS A 146 -5.04 -36.67 3.43
N LYS A 147 -6.32 -36.92 3.73
CA LYS A 147 -6.73 -38.10 4.49
C LYS A 147 -6.27 -39.33 3.70
N TYR A 148 -5.50 -40.19 4.37
CA TYR A 148 -5.24 -41.55 3.91
C TYR A 148 -6.56 -42.34 3.78
#